data_AF-A0A0U1L531-F1
#
_entry.id   AF-A0A0U1L531-F1
#
_cell.length_a   1.000
_cell.length_b   1.000
_cell.length_c   1.000
_cell.angle_alpha   90.00
_cell.angle_beta   90.00
_cell.angle_gamma   90.00
#
_symmetry.space_group_name_H-M   'P 1'
#
loop_
_entity.id
_entity.type
_entity.pdbx_description
1 polymer ?
#
loop_
_entity_poly.entity_id
_entity_poly.type
_entity_poly.pdbx_seq_one_letter_code
_entity_poly.pdbx_strand_id
1 'polypeptide(L)' 'MESQYFWMSLDDLEQIVIGNGEVLLINKNGESTRIGTTVDEARKRLTDFGKDEDFPDFMNDYNG' A
#
# COMPACT_ATOMS: atom_id res chain seq x y z
N MET A 1 -6.39 -19.77 4.41
CA MET A 1 -5.75 -18.96 3.35
C MET A 1 -5.78 -17.55 3.87
N GLU A 2 -4.62 -16.99 4.25
CA GLU A 2 -4.56 -15.57 4.59
C GLU A 2 -4.80 -14.79 3.29
N SER A 3 -5.88 -14.00 3.26
CA SER A 3 -6.18 -13.12 2.15
C SER A 3 -5.07 -12.07 2.08
N GLN A 4 -4.17 -12.22 1.12
CA GLN A 4 -3.22 -11.17 0.77
C GLN A 4 -3.94 -10.19 -0.15
N TYR A 5 -4.11 -8.96 0.30
CA TYR A 5 -4.63 -7.87 -0.52
C TYR A 5 -3.45 -7.14 -1.15
N PHE A 6 -3.57 -6.80 -2.43
CA PHE A 6 -2.55 -6.01 -3.12
C PHE A 6 -3.16 -4.94 -4.01
N TRP A 7 -2.45 -3.82 -4.13
CA TRP A 7 -2.78 -2.70 -5.01
C TRP A 7 -1.53 -2.32 -5.80
N MET A 8 -1.71 -1.93 -7.05
CA MET A 8 -0.63 -1.47 -7.92
C MET A 8 -0.71 0.06 -8.02
N SER A 9 0.44 0.72 -8.13
CA SER A 9 0.47 2.16 -8.44
C SER A 9 -0.01 2.39 -9.88
N LEU A 10 -0.53 3.59 -10.16
CA LEU A 10 -0.99 3.96 -11.51
C LEU A 10 0.08 3.89 -12.60
N ASP A 11 1.36 3.99 -12.21
CA ASP A 11 2.51 3.91 -13.11
C ASP A 11 3.11 2.50 -13.22
N ASP A 12 2.50 1.50 -12.57
CA ASP A 12 2.96 0.11 -12.47
C ASP A 12 4.39 -0.05 -11.89
N LEU A 13 4.91 0.95 -11.19
CA LEU A 13 6.27 0.92 -10.61
C LEU A 13 6.32 0.46 -9.16
N GLU A 14 5.20 0.46 -8.45
CA GLU A 14 5.13 0.11 -7.05
C GLU A 14 3.86 -0.68 -6.74
N GLN A 15 3.88 -1.40 -5.63
CA GLN A 15 2.75 -2.18 -5.16
C GLN A 15 2.62 -2.09 -3.64
N ILE A 16 1.39 -2.06 -3.16
CA ILE A 16 1.06 -2.20 -1.74
C ILE A 16 0.63 -3.64 -1.52
N VAL A 17 1.15 -4.28 -0.47
CA VAL A 17 0.75 -5.62 -0.04
C VAL A 17 0.37 -5.59 1.43
N ILE A 18 -0.80 -6.14 1.76
CA ILE A 18 -1.22 -6.38 3.14
C ILE A 18 -1.15 -7.89 3.42
N GLY A 19 -0.39 -8.27 4.45
CA GLY A 19 -0.28 -9.66 4.89
C GLY A 19 0.45 -9.76 6.23
N ASN A 20 0.20 -10.84 6.99
CA ASN A 20 0.86 -11.11 8.27
C ASN A 20 0.77 -9.96 9.30
N GLY A 21 -0.28 -9.13 9.24
CA GLY A 21 -0.46 -7.97 10.13
C GLY A 21 0.39 -6.75 9.76
N GLU A 22 0.98 -6.72 8.57
CA GLU A 22 1.79 -5.61 8.07
C GLU A 22 1.25 -5.09 6.73
N VAL A 23 1.52 -3.80 6.47
CA VAL A 23 1.31 -3.17 5.17
C VAL A 23 2.67 -2.76 4.62
N LEU A 24 2.99 -3.27 3.43
CA LEU A 24 4.28 -3.10 2.77
C LEU A 24 4.09 -2.33 1.45
N LEU A 25 4.97 -1.38 1.18
CA LEU A 25 5.18 -0.77 -0.13
C LEU A 25 6.39 -1.45 -0.78
N ILE A 26 6.21 -2.03 -1.95
CA ILE A 26 7.26 -2.73 -2.69
C ILE A 26 7.50 -1.97 -3.99
N ASN A 27 8.75 -1.58 -4.24
CA ASN A 27 9.12 -0.87 -5.46
C ASN A 27 9.42 -1.83 -6.63
N LYS A 28 9.64 -1.28 -7.83
CA LYS A 28 10.00 -2.03 -9.04
C LYS A 28 11.26 -2.89 -8.93
N ASN A 29 12.14 -2.59 -7.97
CA ASN A 29 13.34 -3.38 -7.71
C ASN A 29 13.06 -4.58 -6.78
N GLY A 30 11.84 -4.70 -6.26
CA GLY A 30 11.43 -5.70 -5.27
C GLY A 30 11.77 -5.32 -3.83
N GLU A 31 12.19 -4.08 -3.56
CA GLU A 31 12.53 -3.63 -2.20
C GLU A 31 11.24 -3.30 -1.44
N SER A 32 11.04 -3.96 -0.30
CA SER A 32 9.87 -3.78 0.56
C SER A 32 10.14 -2.80 1.70
N THR A 33 9.28 -1.81 1.86
CA THR A 33 9.27 -0.87 2.99
C THR A 33 7.98 -1.05 3.76
N ARG A 34 8.07 -1.28 5.08
CA ARG A 34 6.88 -1.30 5.93
C ARG A 34 6.32 0.11 6.08
N ILE A 35 5.06 0.29 5.65
CA ILE A 35 4.33 1.55 5.71
C ILE A 35 3.24 1.57 6.77
N GLY A 36 2.94 0.44 7.43
CA GLY A 36 2.02 0.41 8.56
C GLY A 36 1.75 -1.00 9.07
N THR A 37 0.89 -1.08 10.08
CA THR A 37 0.22 -2.31 10.55
C THR A 37 -1.29 -2.27 10.35
N THR A 38 -1.83 -1.08 10.06
CA THR A 38 -3.23 -0.87 9.71
C THR A 38 -3.32 -0.11 8.38
N VAL A 39 -4.49 -0.18 7.73
CA VAL A 39 -4.75 0.57 6.49
C VAL A 39 -4.63 2.08 6.73
N ASP A 40 -5.13 2.59 7.86
CA ASP A 40 -5.05 4.03 8.18
C ASP A 40 -3.61 4.52 8.36
N GLU A 41 -2.76 3.74 9.04
CA GLU A 41 -1.33 4.04 9.17
C GLU A 41 -0.65 4.10 7.80
N ALA A 42 -0.93 3.11 6.96
CA ALA A 42 -0.36 3.01 5.62
C ALA A 42 -0.79 4.17 4.72
N ARG A 43 -2.08 4.54 4.73
CA ARG A 43 -2.61 5.69 3.99
C ARG A 43 -1.91 6.99 4.39
N LYS A 44 -1.82 7.25 5.70
CA LYS A 44 -1.12 8.42 6.20
C LYS A 44 0.33 8.44 5.74
N ARG A 45 1.01 7.30 5.79
CA ARG A 45 2.41 7.19 5.39
C ARG A 45 2.62 7.38 3.89
N LEU A 46 1.68 6.95 3.05
CA LEU A 46 1.69 7.22 1.61
C LEU A 46 1.48 8.70 1.32
N THR A 47 0.55 9.35 2.02
CA THR A 47 0.38 10.81 1.94
C THR A 47 1.65 11.55 2.37
N ASP A 48 2.30 11.12 3.45
CA ASP A 48 3.58 11.70 3.90
C ASP A 48 4.71 11.50 2.86
N PHE A 49 4.62 10.46 2.03
CA PHE A 49 5.53 10.21 0.90
C PHE A 49 5.13 10.95 -0.38
N GLY A 50 3.97 11.61 -0.41
CA GLY A 50 3.40 12.23 -1.62
C GLY A 50 3.00 11.19 -2.67
N LYS A 51 2.58 10.00 -2.23
CA LYS A 51 2.21 8.85 -3.08
C LYS A 51 0.72 8.53 -3.04
N ASP A 52 -0.09 9.37 -2.41
CA ASP A 52 -1.54 9.19 -2.32
C ASP A 52 -2.23 9.21 -3.70
N GLU A 53 -1.74 10.03 -4.63
CA GLU A 53 -2.22 10.05 -6.02
C GLU A 53 -1.79 8.82 -6.83
N ASP A 54 -0.67 8.17 -6.45
CA ASP A 54 -0.16 6.97 -7.12
C ASP A 54 -1.05 5.75 -6.81
N PHE A 55 -1.73 5.73 -5.66
CA PHE A 55 -2.53 4.61 -5.19
C PHE A 55 -4.00 5.00 -4.89
N PRO A 56 -4.74 5.53 -5.89
CA PRO A 56 -6.10 6.03 -5.66
C PRO A 56 -7.05 4.93 -5.20
N ASP A 57 -6.89 3.70 -5.69
CA ASP A 57 -7.70 2.57 -5.24
C ASP A 57 -7.43 2.31 -3.77
N PHE A 58 -6.19 2.10 -3.34
CA PHE A 58 -5.86 1.87 -1.92
C PHE A 58 -6.37 3.00 -0.98
N MET A 59 -6.30 4.25 -1.44
CA MET A 59 -6.77 5.41 -0.67
C MET A 59 -8.31 5.44 -0.55
N ASN A 60 -9.04 4.94 -1.54
CA ASN A 60 -10.50 4.95 -1.58
C ASN A 60 -11.16 3.63 -1.15
N ASP A 61 -10.45 2.51 -1.20
CA ASP A 61 -10.99 1.15 -1.08
C ASP A 61 -11.20 0.70 0.38
N TYR A 62 -11.60 1.62 1.26
CA TYR A 62 -12.03 1.25 2.62
C TYR A 62 -13.13 2.19 3.11
N ASN A 63 -14.34 1.93 2.62
CA ASN A 63 -15.61 2.21 3.29
C ASN A 63 -16.48 0.96 3.11
N GLY A 64 -16.23 -0.05 3.94
CA GLY A 64 -17.06 -1.25 4.11
C GLY A 64 -17.30 -1.48 5.58
#